data_AF-A0A6S6TM28-F1
#
_entry.id   AF-A0A6S6TM28-F1
#
_cell.length_a   1.000
_cell.length_b   1.000
_cell.length_c   1.000
_cell.angle_alpha   90.00
_cell.angle_beta   90.00
_cell.angle_gamma   90.00
#
_symmetry.space_group_name_H-M   'P 1'
#
loop_
_entity.id
_entity.type
_entity.pdbx_description
1 polymer ?
#
loop_
_entity_poly.entity_id
_entity_poly.type
_entity_poly.pdbx_seq_one_letter_code
_entity_poly.pdbx_strand_id
1 'polypeptide(L)'
;MRNKLFFIFFIIALGAITSYLLSESLLIYLLTLLIAGIILFFTKINNKNRKENLNIIRDENKLYFYLSDDLLFSVDLLRNKSITETLRHAIDKEMITIHNITRKICFINFKDDALLKELNASLSIQK
;
A
#
# COMPACT_ATOMS: atom_id res chain seq x y z
N MET A 1 19.85 -28.05 61.20
CA MET A 1 18.66 -28.24 60.32
C MET A 1 17.87 -26.95 60.07
N ARG A 2 17.69 -26.06 61.05
CA ARG A 2 16.90 -24.80 60.93
C ARG A 2 17.33 -23.87 59.77
N ASN A 3 18.64 -23.72 59.52
CA ASN A 3 19.14 -22.85 58.44
C ASN A 3 18.87 -23.41 57.03
N LYS A 4 18.75 -24.74 56.89
CA LYS A 4 18.43 -25.37 55.60
C LYS A 4 16.96 -25.14 55.22
N LEU A 5 16.06 -25.19 56.20
CA LEU A 5 14.64 -24.87 56.01
C LEU A 5 14.46 -23.40 55.61
N PHE A 6 15.13 -22.47 56.31
CA PHE A 6 15.08 -21.05 55.97
C PHE A 6 15.57 -20.77 54.53
N PHE A 7 16.64 -21.44 54.11
CA PHE A 7 17.17 -21.32 52.75
C PHE A 7 16.19 -21.84 51.68
N ILE A 8 15.49 -22.94 51.95
CA ILE A 8 14.46 -23.48 51.04
C ILE A 8 13.29 -22.51 50.91
N PHE A 9 12.80 -21.94 52.02
CA PHE A 9 11.74 -20.92 52.00
C PHE A 9 12.15 -19.67 51.21
N PHE A 10 13.41 -19.24 51.34
CA PHE A 10 13.94 -18.11 50.61
C PHE A 10 13.95 -18.35 49.09
N ILE A 11 14.37 -19.53 48.64
CA ILE A 11 14.38 -19.90 47.21
C ILE A 11 12.95 -19.90 46.64
N ILE A 12 11.99 -20.46 47.36
CA ILE A 12 10.59 -20.51 46.92
C ILE A 12 10.00 -19.09 46.83
N ALA A 13 10.26 -18.24 47.82
CA ALA A 13 9.82 -16.85 47.80
C ALA A 13 10.43 -16.06 46.64
N LEU A 14 11.74 -16.23 46.38
CA LEU A 14 12.42 -15.59 45.26
C LEU A 14 11.82 -16.05 43.92
N GLY A 15 11.63 -17.36 43.74
CA GLY A 15 11.04 -17.95 42.54
C GLY A 15 9.60 -17.48 42.28
N ALA A 16 8.81 -17.32 43.34
CA ALA A 16 7.45 -16.79 43.25
C ALA A 16 7.43 -15.32 42.83
N ILE A 17 8.31 -14.49 43.39
CA ILE A 17 8.44 -13.06 43.04
C ILE A 17 8.92 -12.91 41.59
N THR A 18 9.93 -13.67 41.16
CA THR A 18 10.41 -13.62 39.77
C THR A 18 9.35 -14.11 38.79
N SER A 19 8.59 -15.14 39.13
CA SER A 19 7.51 -15.66 38.29
C SER A 19 6.34 -14.68 38.19
N TYR A 20 6.00 -13.99 39.28
CA TYR A 20 4.98 -12.94 39.31
C TYR A 20 5.36 -11.77 38.40
N LEU A 21 6.57 -11.24 38.54
CA LEU A 21 7.09 -10.14 37.71
C LEU A 21 7.19 -10.52 36.23
N LEU A 22 7.62 -11.75 35.93
CA LEU A 22 7.63 -12.28 34.56
C LEU A 22 6.21 -12.42 34.00
N SER A 23 5.24 -12.87 34.79
CA SER A 23 3.85 -13.05 34.34
C SER A 23 3.17 -11.73 33.98
N GLU A 24 3.41 -10.66 34.74
CA GLU A 24 2.91 -9.32 34.39
C GLU A 24 3.58 -8.79 33.12
N SER A 25 4.89 -8.99 32.98
CA SER A 25 5.62 -8.57 31.78
C SER A 25 5.20 -9.34 30.52
N LEU A 26 4.86 -10.62 30.66
CA LEU A 26 4.40 -11.47 29.56
C LEU A 26 2.98 -11.07 29.12
N LEU A 27 2.11 -10.72 30.07
CA LEU A 27 0.76 -10.23 29.78
C LEU A 27 0.82 -8.89 29.02
N ILE A 28 1.68 -7.97 29.44
CA ILE A 28 1.92 -6.70 28.73
C ILE A 28 2.48 -6.94 27.32
N TYR A 29 3.42 -7.89 27.17
CA TYR A 29 4.00 -8.22 25.86
C TYR A 29 2.97 -8.82 24.90
N LEU A 30 2.14 -9.76 25.36
CA LEU A 30 1.05 -10.33 24.57
C LEU A 30 0.01 -9.27 24.18
N LEU A 31 -0.34 -8.37 25.10
CA LEU A 31 -1.26 -7.28 24.81
C LEU A 31 -0.68 -6.32 23.75
N THR A 32 0.60 -6.02 23.84
CA THR A 32 1.30 -5.16 22.86
C THR A 32 1.33 -5.81 21.47
N LEU A 33 1.64 -7.12 21.40
CA LEU A 33 1.59 -7.88 20.15
C LEU A 33 0.19 -7.94 19.55
N LEU A 34 -0.84 -8.13 20.38
CA LEU A 34 -2.23 -8.13 19.94
C LEU A 34 -2.62 -6.77 19.34
N ILE A 35 -2.30 -5.67 20.03
CA ILE A 35 -2.58 -4.30 19.54
C ILE A 35 -1.83 -4.04 18.23
N ALA A 36 -0.54 -4.39 18.14
CA ALA A 36 0.23 -4.26 16.92
C ALA A 36 -0.36 -5.08 15.76
N GLY A 37 -0.79 -6.32 16.02
CA GLY A 37 -1.45 -7.17 15.04
C GLY A 37 -2.77 -6.58 14.53
N ILE A 38 -3.57 -5.98 15.42
CA ILE A 38 -4.81 -5.28 15.05
C ILE A 38 -4.52 -4.05 14.17
N ILE A 39 -3.51 -3.25 14.51
CA ILE A 39 -3.09 -2.09 13.71
C ILE A 39 -2.64 -2.54 12.31
N LEU A 40 -1.82 -3.59 12.23
CA LEU A 40 -1.37 -4.16 10.95
C LEU A 40 -2.54 -4.71 10.12
N PHE A 41 -3.55 -5.30 10.77
CA PHE A 41 -4.76 -5.78 10.09
C PHE A 41 -5.57 -4.61 9.50
N PHE A 42 -5.82 -3.54 10.26
CA PHE A 42 -6.55 -2.38 9.78
C PHE A 42 -5.78 -1.61 8.69
N THR A 43 -4.46 -1.48 8.80
CA THR A 43 -3.64 -0.85 7.75
C THR A 43 -3.65 -1.67 6.46
N LYS A 44 -3.61 -3.00 6.54
CA LYS A 44 -3.77 -3.88 5.38
C LYS A 44 -5.13 -3.72 4.71
N ILE A 45 -6.22 -3.65 5.50
CA ILE A 45 -7.57 -3.42 4.96
C ILE A 45 -7.66 -2.06 4.26
N ASN A 46 -7.14 -1.00 4.89
CA ASN A 46 -7.15 0.34 4.31
C ASN A 46 -6.33 0.41 3.00
N ASN A 47 -5.24 -0.35 2.91
CA ASN A 47 -4.41 -0.36 1.71
C ASN A 47 -4.94 -1.26 0.60
N LYS A 48 -5.77 -2.28 0.89
CA LYS A 48 -6.26 -3.24 -0.11
C LYS A 48 -7.04 -2.58 -1.25
N ASN A 49 -7.75 -1.48 -0.96
CA ASN A 49 -8.56 -0.74 -1.93
C ASN A 49 -7.99 0.65 -2.24
N ARG A 50 -6.74 0.92 -1.85
CA ARG A 50 -6.11 2.22 -2.08
C ARG A 50 -5.87 2.38 -3.58
N LYS A 51 -6.62 3.29 -4.20
CA LYS A 51 -6.40 3.70 -5.58
C LYS A 51 -5.32 4.77 -5.65
N GLU A 52 -4.48 4.70 -6.67
CA GLU A 52 -3.31 5.55 -6.87
C GLU A 52 -3.44 6.43 -8.12
N ASN A 53 -2.57 7.43 -8.27
CA ASN A 53 -2.63 8.30 -9.44
C ASN A 53 -1.86 7.64 -10.59
N LEU A 54 -2.47 7.61 -11.79
CA LEU A 54 -1.78 7.21 -13.00
C LEU A 54 -1.13 8.45 -13.64
N ASN A 55 0.18 8.53 -13.52
CA ASN A 55 1.02 9.56 -14.09
C ASN A 55 1.45 9.13 -15.49
N ILE A 56 1.04 9.88 -16.51
CA ILE A 56 1.42 9.61 -17.88
C ILE A 56 2.48 10.62 -18.28
N ILE A 57 3.67 10.12 -18.58
CA ILE A 57 4.83 10.91 -18.97
C ILE A 57 5.06 10.71 -20.46
N ARG A 58 5.16 11.81 -21.20
CA ARG A 58 5.55 11.78 -22.60
C ARG A 58 7.06 11.98 -22.75
N ASP A 59 7.65 11.12 -23.56
CA ASP A 59 9.00 11.25 -24.10
C ASP A 59 8.94 11.37 -25.64
N GLU A 60 10.08 11.54 -26.31
CA GLU A 60 10.17 11.77 -27.75
C GLU A 60 9.45 10.70 -28.59
N ASN A 61 9.64 9.43 -28.21
CA ASN A 61 9.14 8.28 -28.96
C ASN A 61 8.25 7.35 -28.14
N LYS A 62 7.96 7.67 -26.87
CA LYS A 62 7.19 6.79 -25.98
C LYS A 62 6.29 7.56 -25.02
N LEU A 63 5.23 6.88 -24.59
CA LEU A 63 4.40 7.24 -23.44
C LEU A 63 4.65 6.24 -22.33
N TYR A 64 4.94 6.74 -21.14
CA TYR A 64 5.15 5.94 -19.94
C TYR A 64 3.97 6.13 -19.00
N PHE A 65 3.45 5.04 -18.46
CA PHE A 65 2.30 5.02 -17.57
C PHE A 65 2.78 4.54 -16.20
N TYR A 66 2.89 5.47 -15.26
CA TYR A 66 3.35 5.21 -13.89
C TYR A 66 2.16 5.20 -12.94
N LEU A 67 2.04 4.16 -12.12
CA LEU A 67 1.13 4.16 -10.98
C LEU A 67 1.93 4.60 -9.75
N SER A 68 1.65 5.81 -9.25
CA SER A 68 2.54 6.50 -8.31
C SER A 68 3.97 6.64 -8.89
N ASP A 69 4.89 5.78 -8.45
CA ASP A 69 6.30 5.74 -8.85
C ASP A 69 6.66 4.48 -9.65
N ASP A 70 5.74 3.51 -9.74
CA ASP A 70 5.98 2.23 -10.42
C ASP A 70 5.56 2.30 -11.89
N LEU A 71 6.46 1.90 -12.80
CA LEU A 71 6.14 1.81 -14.22
C LEU A 71 5.16 0.65 -14.45
N LEU A 72 3.93 0.97 -14.83
CA LEU A 72 2.89 -0.01 -15.12
C LEU A 72 3.08 -0.58 -16.54
N PHE A 73 3.19 0.29 -17.54
CA PHE A 73 3.51 -0.08 -18.92
C PHE A 73 3.99 1.13 -19.73
N SER A 74 4.45 0.88 -20.96
CA SER A 74 4.83 1.93 -21.92
C SER A 74 4.29 1.62 -23.31
N VAL A 75 4.08 2.68 -24.09
CA VAL A 75 3.55 2.59 -25.46
C VAL A 75 4.42 3.43 -26.39
N ASP A 76 4.79 2.85 -27.54
CA ASP A 76 5.56 3.57 -28.55
C ASP A 76 4.69 4.59 -29.30
N LEU A 77 5.24 5.79 -29.49
CA LEU A 77 4.65 6.85 -30.31
C LEU A 77 5.09 6.67 -31.76
N LEU A 78 4.16 6.24 -32.61
CA LEU A 78 4.40 6.16 -34.04
C LEU A 78 4.32 7.57 -34.66
N ARG A 79 5.29 7.92 -35.52
CA ARG A 79 5.41 9.26 -36.15
C ARG A 79 4.17 9.72 -36.91
N ASN A 80 3.35 8.79 -37.39
CA ASN A 80 2.16 9.09 -38.20
C ASN A 80 0.85 8.98 -37.42
N LYS A 81 0.88 8.73 -36.11
CA LYS A 81 -0.33 8.55 -35.29
C LYS A 81 -0.48 9.70 -34.30
N SER A 82 -1.72 10.14 -34.11
CA SER A 82 -2.02 11.15 -33.09
C SER A 82 -1.70 10.61 -31.70
N ILE A 83 -1.05 11.43 -30.88
CA ILE A 83 -0.74 11.11 -29.48
C ILE A 83 -2.03 10.90 -28.69
N THR A 84 -3.03 11.75 -28.92
CA THR A 84 -4.36 11.67 -28.32
C THR A 84 -5.02 10.32 -28.64
N GLU A 85 -4.93 9.89 -29.89
CA GLU A 85 -5.50 8.59 -30.33
C GLU A 85 -4.72 7.41 -29.74
N THR A 86 -3.39 7.53 -29.66
CA THR A 86 -2.52 6.51 -29.04
C THR A 86 -2.82 6.37 -27.55
N LEU A 87 -3.02 7.49 -26.84
CA LEU A 87 -3.43 7.53 -25.44
C LEU A 87 -4.79 6.89 -25.22
N ARG A 88 -5.80 7.27 -26.00
CA ARG A 88 -7.14 6.67 -25.91
C ARG A 88 -7.06 5.17 -26.09
N HIS A 89 -6.40 4.72 -27.15
CA HIS A 89 -6.29 3.30 -27.45
C HIS A 89 -5.55 2.53 -26.34
N ALA A 90 -4.47 3.09 -25.80
CA ALA A 90 -3.72 2.48 -24.71
C ALA A 90 -4.54 2.36 -23.42
N ILE A 91 -5.25 3.44 -23.05
CA ILE A 91 -6.10 3.48 -21.87
C ILE A 91 -7.32 2.55 -22.04
N ASP A 92 -7.97 2.54 -23.20
CA ASP A 92 -9.13 1.67 -23.46
C ASP A 92 -8.74 0.20 -23.42
N LYS A 93 -7.58 -0.15 -23.99
CA LYS A 93 -7.05 -1.53 -23.97
C LYS A 93 -6.78 -2.01 -22.56
N GLU A 94 -6.18 -1.16 -21.73
CA GLU A 94 -5.78 -1.50 -20.35
C GLU A 94 -6.80 -1.04 -19.30
N MET A 95 -8.00 -0.60 -19.71
CA MET A 95 -8.99 0.06 -18.84
C MET A 95 -9.39 -0.82 -17.66
N ILE A 96 -9.54 -2.13 -17.90
CA ILE A 96 -9.92 -3.10 -16.86
C ILE A 96 -8.88 -3.12 -15.73
N THR A 97 -7.60 -3.08 -16.09
CA THR A 97 -6.48 -3.07 -15.15
C THR A 97 -6.41 -1.71 -14.45
N ILE A 98 -6.47 -0.63 -15.22
CA ILE A 98 -6.29 0.74 -14.75
C ILE A 98 -7.42 1.17 -13.82
N HIS A 99 -8.67 0.91 -14.15
CA HIS A 99 -9.84 1.39 -13.39
C HIS A 99 -9.80 0.93 -11.92
N ASN A 100 -9.49 -0.35 -11.69
CA ASN A 100 -9.51 -0.92 -10.35
C ASN A 100 -8.44 -0.32 -9.43
N ILE A 101 -7.31 0.10 -9.99
CA ILE A 101 -6.14 0.57 -9.24
C ILE A 101 -5.93 2.08 -9.31
N THR A 102 -6.57 2.77 -10.25
CA THR A 102 -6.34 4.18 -10.55
C THR A 102 -7.44 5.08 -9.99
N ARG A 103 -7.04 6.10 -9.23
CA ARG A 103 -7.90 7.15 -8.69
C ARG A 103 -8.15 8.25 -9.71
N LYS A 104 -7.10 8.69 -10.39
CA LYS A 104 -7.13 9.75 -11.41
C LYS A 104 -5.95 9.62 -12.36
N ILE A 105 -6.12 10.11 -13.57
CA ILE A 105 -5.06 10.24 -14.58
C ILE A 105 -4.49 11.66 -14.50
N CYS A 106 -3.16 11.76 -14.58
CA CYS A 106 -2.41 13.01 -14.59
C CYS A 106 -1.42 12.99 -15.76
N PHE A 107 -1.34 14.06 -16.54
CA PHE A 107 -0.33 14.21 -17.59
C PHE A 107 0.87 14.99 -17.05
N ILE A 108 2.06 14.51 -17.35
CA ILE A 108 3.34 15.11 -16.97
C ILE A 108 4.12 15.40 -18.25
N ASN A 109 4.66 16.62 -18.36
CA ASN A 109 5.42 17.11 -19.51
C ASN A 109 4.62 17.30 -20.82
N PHE A 110 3.29 17.21 -20.77
CA PHE A 110 2.41 17.63 -21.87
C PHE A 110 1.05 18.09 -21.34
N LYS A 111 0.36 18.94 -22.10
CA LYS A 111 -0.95 19.51 -21.74
C LYS A 111 -1.96 19.26 -22.84
N ASP A 112 -2.99 18.49 -22.52
CA ASP A 112 -4.20 18.29 -23.32
C ASP A 112 -5.37 18.17 -22.34
N ASP A 113 -5.91 19.33 -21.93
CA ASP A 113 -6.93 19.40 -20.87
C ASP A 113 -8.25 18.74 -21.29
N ALA A 114 -8.54 18.74 -22.60
CA ALA A 114 -9.74 18.08 -23.14
C ALA A 114 -9.62 16.57 -22.98
N LEU A 115 -8.51 15.99 -23.44
CA LEU A 115 -8.25 14.56 -23.29
C LEU A 115 -8.14 14.15 -21.82
N LEU A 116 -7.49 14.97 -20.99
CA LEU A 116 -7.35 14.68 -19.57
C LEU A 116 -8.71 14.57 -18.87
N LYS A 117 -9.64 15.50 -19.17
CA LYS A 117 -11.01 15.46 -18.64
C LYS A 117 -11.78 14.26 -19.15
N GLU A 118 -11.66 13.96 -20.44
CA GLU A 118 -12.30 12.78 -21.05
C GLU A 118 -11.86 11.47 -20.39
N LEU A 119 -10.54 11.24 -20.28
CA LEU A 119 -10.00 10.01 -19.69
C LEU A 119 -10.37 9.86 -18.21
N ASN A 120 -10.34 10.95 -17.44
CA ASN A 120 -10.78 10.94 -16.05
C ASN A 120 -12.29 10.71 -15.91
N ALA A 121 -13.10 11.18 -16.86
CA ALA A 121 -14.52 10.88 -16.89
C ALA A 121 -14.76 9.39 -17.15
N SER A 122 -14.04 8.78 -18.09
CA SER A 122 -14.13 7.34 -18.39
C SER A 122 -13.82 6.46 -17.16
N LEU A 123 -12.88 6.86 -16.31
CA LEU A 123 -12.61 6.18 -15.02
C LEU A 123 -13.77 6.24 -14.03
N SER A 124 -14.61 7.27 -14.11
CA SER A 124 -15.73 7.49 -13.18
C SER A 124 -17.03 6.81 -13.60
N ILE A 125 -17.21 6.55 -14.90
CA ILE A 125 -18.47 6.04 -15.48
C ILE A 125 -18.63 4.53 -15.29
N GLN A 126 -17.55 3.76 -15.18
CA GLN A 126 -17.61 2.29 -15.02
C GLN A 126 -17.78 1.83 -13.55
N LYS A 127 -18.40 2.65 -12.69
CA LYS A 127 -18.56 2.35 -11.26
C LYS A 127 -19.62 1.29 -10.96
#